data_AF-A0AA37RLD5-F1
#
_entry.id   AF-A0AA37RLD5-F1
#
_cell.length_a   1.000
_cell.length_b   1.000
_cell.length_c   1.000
_cell.angle_alpha   90.00
_cell.angle_beta   90.00
_cell.angle_gamma   90.00
#
_symmetry.space_group_name_H-M   'P 1'
#
loop_
_entity.id
_entity.type
_entity.pdbx_description
1 polymer ?
#
loop_
_entity_poly.entity_id
_entity_poly.type
_entity_poly.pdbx_seq_one_letter_code
_entity_poly.pdbx_strand_id
1 'polypeptide(L)'
;MTGPVLEVDTDALNADGRRLESVGASLVSSNCAAPGSDSTSFGAVRALNTHEVALIEVLDYSGRVREYGGVVVRSAAVAFALADQAGAASIHRVDDTNSPPLAPSSGR
;
A
#
# COMPACT_ATOMS: atom_id res chain seq x y z
N MET A 1 -21.89 10.79 22.96
CA MET A 1 -21.26 9.57 22.41
C MET A 1 -19.81 9.89 22.13
N THR A 2 -18.90 9.43 22.98
CA THR A 2 -17.47 9.46 22.68
C THR A 2 -17.23 8.37 21.64
N GLY A 3 -16.83 8.77 20.42
CA GLY A 3 -16.45 7.83 19.37
C GLY A 3 -15.23 6.98 19.78
N PRO A 4 -14.88 5.96 18.99
CA PRO A 4 -13.67 5.19 19.25
C PRO A 4 -12.45 6.12 19.29
N VAL A 5 -11.63 5.96 20.32
CA VAL A 5 -10.33 6.66 20.43
C VAL A 5 -9.40 6.03 19.39
N LEU A 6 -8.82 6.87 18.54
CA LEU A 6 -7.90 6.45 17.50
C LEU A 6 -6.46 6.54 18.04
N GLU A 7 -5.83 5.39 18.24
CA GLU A 7 -4.41 5.29 18.58
C GLU A 7 -3.63 4.90 17.31
N VAL A 8 -2.57 5.64 17.00
CA VAL A 8 -1.81 5.46 15.76
C VAL A 8 -0.32 5.44 16.04
N ASP A 9 0.33 4.35 15.65
CA ASP A 9 1.79 4.26 15.55
C ASP A 9 2.22 4.60 14.11
N THR A 10 2.73 5.81 13.93
CA THR A 10 3.13 6.34 12.61
C THR A 10 4.41 5.68 12.09
N ASP A 11 5.29 5.19 12.97
CA ASP A 11 6.51 4.49 12.60
C ASP A 11 6.18 3.08 12.09
N ALA A 12 5.27 2.38 12.79
CA ALA A 12 4.77 1.09 12.36
C ALA A 12 4.05 1.19 11.00
N LEU A 13 3.18 2.20 10.82
CA LEU A 13 2.52 2.45 9.53
C LEU A 13 3.54 2.72 8.41
N ASN A 14 4.55 3.54 8.66
CA ASN A 14 5.60 3.79 7.66
C ASN A 14 6.39 2.51 7.32
N ALA A 15 6.70 1.68 8.31
CA ALA A 15 7.39 0.41 8.10
C ALA A 15 6.54 -0.57 7.28
N ASP A 16 5.26 -0.68 7.59
CA ASP A 16 4.33 -1.55 6.84
C ASP A 16 4.12 -1.06 5.42
N GLY A 17 4.02 0.26 5.20
CA GLY A 17 3.96 0.83 3.87
C GLY A 17 5.20 0.53 3.03
N ARG A 18 6.40 0.61 3.61
CA ARG A 18 7.65 0.22 2.91
C ARG A 18 7.70 -1.28 2.60
N ARG A 19 7.16 -2.14 3.47
CA ARG A 19 7.07 -3.59 3.22
C ARG A 19 6.12 -3.90 2.07
N LEU A 20 5.03 -3.15 1.93
CA LEU A 20 4.10 -3.27 0.80
C LEU A 20 4.72 -2.81 -0.52
N GLU A 21 5.55 -1.75 -0.49
CA GLU A 21 6.31 -1.26 -1.65
C GLU A 21 7.43 -2.22 -2.06
N SER A 22 8.04 -2.96 -1.13
CA SER A 22 9.08 -3.93 -1.42
C SER A 22 8.50 -5.22 -2.02
N VAL A 23 8.00 -5.14 -3.25
CA VAL A 23 7.59 -6.32 -4.03
C VAL A 23 8.78 -6.83 -4.85
N GLY A 24 8.86 -8.16 -4.98
CA GLY A 24 9.87 -8.83 -5.81
C GLY A 24 9.78 -8.45 -7.28
N ALA A 25 10.82 -8.81 -8.05
CA ALA A 25 10.91 -8.49 -9.47
C ALA A 25 9.74 -9.10 -10.28
N SER A 26 9.36 -8.41 -11.35
CA SER A 26 8.42 -8.93 -12.35
C SER A 26 8.90 -10.27 -12.89
N LEU A 27 7.95 -11.19 -13.06
CA LEU A 27 8.20 -12.50 -13.62
C LEU A 27 8.39 -12.38 -15.14
N VAL A 28 9.29 -13.18 -15.68
CA VAL A 28 9.54 -13.27 -17.12
C VAL A 28 8.97 -14.59 -17.63
N SER A 29 8.32 -14.56 -18.79
CA SER A 29 7.80 -15.79 -19.41
C SER A 29 8.95 -16.76 -19.74
N SER A 30 8.75 -18.03 -19.40
CA SER A 30 9.68 -19.12 -19.69
C SER A 30 9.57 -19.63 -21.12
N ASN A 31 8.41 -19.44 -21.77
CA ASN A 31 8.09 -19.89 -23.13
C ASN A 31 8.46 -21.37 -23.35
N CYS A 32 7.67 -22.25 -22.74
CA CYS A 32 7.90 -23.69 -22.78
C CYS A 32 7.93 -24.21 -24.23
N ALA A 33 8.84 -25.16 -24.50
CA ALA A 33 8.92 -25.86 -25.77
C ALA A 33 8.14 -27.18 -25.72
N ALA A 34 7.57 -27.59 -26.86
CA ALA A 34 6.86 -28.87 -26.98
C ALA A 34 7.83 -30.05 -26.78
N PRO A 35 7.49 -31.04 -25.93
CA PRO A 35 8.33 -32.22 -25.72
C PRO A 35 8.32 -33.18 -26.92
N GLY A 36 7.38 -33.01 -27.85
CA GLY A 36 7.22 -33.81 -29.06
C GLY A 36 6.54 -33.04 -30.18
N SER A 37 6.51 -33.62 -31.37
CA SER A 37 5.93 -33.04 -32.58
C SER A 37 4.48 -33.46 -32.85
N ASP A 38 3.84 -34.16 -31.91
CA ASP A 38 2.44 -34.56 -32.03
C ASP A 38 1.50 -33.40 -31.65
N SER A 39 0.28 -33.45 -32.14
CA SER A 39 -0.73 -32.40 -31.90
C SER A 39 -1.07 -32.21 -30.43
N THR A 40 -0.97 -33.26 -29.61
CA THR A 40 -1.23 -33.18 -28.16
C THR A 40 -0.14 -32.39 -27.47
N SER A 41 1.13 -32.68 -27.76
CA SER A 41 2.28 -31.92 -27.24
C SER A 41 2.21 -30.44 -27.58
N PHE A 42 1.86 -30.09 -28.84
CA PHE A 42 1.68 -28.70 -29.23
C PHE A 42 0.48 -28.03 -28.54
N GLY A 43 -0.65 -28.74 -28.40
CA GLY A 43 -1.83 -28.25 -27.70
C GLY A 43 -1.55 -27.96 -26.22
N ALA A 44 -0.85 -28.88 -25.55
CA ALA A 44 -0.49 -28.74 -24.14
C ALA A 44 0.43 -27.53 -23.90
N VAL A 45 1.46 -27.35 -24.73
CA VAL A 45 2.37 -26.21 -24.60
C VAL A 45 1.69 -24.88 -24.93
N ARG A 46 0.80 -24.85 -25.93
CA ARG A 46 -0.01 -23.65 -26.20
C ARG A 46 -0.83 -23.24 -24.96
N ALA A 47 -1.48 -24.20 -24.32
CA ALA A 47 -2.27 -23.95 -23.11
C ALA A 47 -1.37 -23.47 -21.96
N LEU A 48 -0.25 -24.15 -21.71
CA LEU A 48 0.71 -23.78 -20.66
C LEU A 48 1.25 -22.36 -20.85
N ASN A 49 1.72 -22.01 -22.04
CA ASN A 49 2.25 -20.67 -22.32
C ASN A 49 1.16 -19.59 -22.19
N THR A 50 -0.08 -19.89 -22.59
CA THR A 50 -1.21 -18.96 -22.44
C THR A 50 -1.55 -18.73 -20.96
N HIS A 51 -1.59 -19.81 -20.17
CA HIS A 51 -1.85 -19.71 -18.73
C HIS A 51 -0.69 -19.05 -17.97
N GLU A 52 0.56 -19.27 -18.38
CA GLU A 52 1.73 -18.58 -17.82
C GLU A 52 1.60 -17.06 -18.01
N VAL A 53 1.31 -16.60 -19.23
CA VAL A 53 1.14 -15.17 -19.52
C VAL A 53 0.04 -14.57 -18.66
N ALA A 54 -1.12 -15.22 -18.59
CA ALA A 54 -2.23 -14.75 -17.75
C ALA A 54 -1.86 -14.70 -16.25
N LEU A 55 -1.09 -15.68 -15.76
CA LEU A 55 -0.61 -15.69 -14.38
C LEU A 55 0.37 -14.54 -14.11
N ILE A 56 1.31 -14.29 -15.02
CA ILE A 56 2.26 -13.17 -14.93
C ILE A 56 1.50 -11.84 -14.86
N GLU A 57 0.53 -11.63 -15.74
CA GLU A 57 -0.29 -10.40 -15.75
C GLU A 57 -1.02 -10.16 -14.42
N VAL A 58 -1.61 -11.21 -13.84
CA VAL A 58 -2.30 -11.12 -12.53
C VAL A 58 -1.30 -10.80 -11.42
N LEU A 59 -0.12 -11.43 -11.43
CA LEU A 59 0.90 -11.19 -10.42
C LEU A 59 1.47 -9.77 -10.51
N ASP A 60 1.76 -9.28 -11.72
CA ASP A 60 2.19 -7.90 -11.96
C ASP A 60 1.12 -6.88 -11.53
N TYR A 61 -0.15 -7.15 -11.80
CA TYR A 61 -1.24 -6.32 -11.29
C TYR A 61 -1.28 -6.33 -9.76
N SER A 62 -1.15 -7.51 -9.13
CA SER A 62 -1.12 -7.61 -7.67
C SER A 62 0.07 -6.88 -7.04
N GLY A 63 1.22 -6.83 -7.74
CA GLY A 63 2.40 -6.07 -7.34
C GLY A 63 2.10 -4.57 -7.33
N ARG A 64 1.52 -4.03 -8.41
CA ARG A 64 1.11 -2.63 -8.49
C ARG A 64 0.09 -2.23 -7.43
N VAL A 65 -0.86 -3.10 -7.11
CA VAL A 65 -1.84 -2.86 -6.04
C VAL A 65 -1.15 -2.74 -4.67
N ARG A 66 -0.15 -3.59 -4.38
CA ARG A 66 0.61 -3.51 -3.13
C ARG A 66 1.48 -2.26 -3.07
N GLU A 67 2.17 -1.93 -4.15
CA GLU A 67 2.96 -0.69 -4.25
C GLU A 67 2.09 0.53 -3.97
N TYR A 68 0.93 0.63 -4.64
CA TYR A 68 -0.03 1.70 -4.41
C TYR A 68 -0.55 1.71 -2.96
N GLY A 69 -0.88 0.54 -2.41
CA GLY A 69 -1.29 0.39 -1.01
C GLY A 69 -0.22 0.88 -0.04
N GLY A 70 1.05 0.60 -0.31
CA GLY A 70 2.17 1.09 0.49
C GLY A 70 2.29 2.61 0.50
N VAL A 71 2.13 3.25 -0.67
CA VAL A 71 2.09 4.71 -0.79
C VAL A 71 0.94 5.31 0.03
N VAL A 72 -0.26 4.72 -0.04
CA VAL A 72 -1.42 5.17 0.73
C VAL A 72 -1.17 5.07 2.23
N VAL A 73 -0.62 3.95 2.71
CA VAL A 73 -0.33 3.73 4.13
C VAL A 73 0.72 4.74 4.63
N ARG A 74 1.78 5.00 3.86
CA ARG A 74 2.79 6.02 4.23
C ARG A 74 2.22 7.43 4.21
N SER A 75 1.34 7.74 3.27
CA SER A 75 0.65 9.04 3.23
C SER A 75 -0.21 9.24 4.48
N ALA A 76 -0.89 8.18 4.94
CA ALA A 76 -1.64 8.22 6.19
C ALA A 76 -0.73 8.45 7.40
N ALA A 77 0.43 7.79 7.47
CA ALA A 77 1.41 8.01 8.55
C ALA A 77 1.86 9.47 8.63
N VAL A 78 2.13 10.11 7.48
CA VAL A 78 2.47 11.55 7.41
C VAL A 78 1.32 12.41 7.89
N ALA A 79 0.08 12.13 7.46
CA ALA A 79 -1.09 12.89 7.88
C ALA A 79 -1.32 12.82 9.40
N PHE A 80 -1.16 11.64 10.01
CA PHE A 80 -1.27 11.48 11.46
C PHE A 80 -0.14 12.17 12.21
N ALA A 81 1.10 12.13 11.71
CA ALA A 81 2.20 12.85 12.32
C ALA A 81 2.00 14.38 12.29
N LEU A 82 1.45 14.92 11.20
CA LEU A 82 1.09 16.34 11.11
C LEU A 82 -0.05 16.72 12.07
N ALA A 83 -1.05 15.85 12.19
CA ALA A 83 -2.15 16.05 13.13
C ALA A 83 -1.65 16.04 14.60
N ASP A 84 -0.73 15.13 14.93
CA ASP A 84 -0.10 15.07 16.25
C ASP A 84 0.69 16.35 16.56
N GLN A 85 1.50 16.85 15.62
CA GLN A 85 2.23 18.11 15.77
C GLN A 85 1.28 19.31 15.98
N ALA A 86 0.18 19.38 15.23
CA ALA A 86 -0.83 20.42 15.40
C ALA A 86 -1.52 20.32 16.77
N GLY A 87 -1.79 19.09 17.23
CA GLY A 87 -2.31 18.80 18.57
C GLY A 87 -1.36 19.29 19.67
N ALA A 88 -0.09 18.89 19.62
CA ALA A 88 0.94 19.29 20.57
C ALA A 88 1.11 20.82 20.63
N ALA A 89 1.15 21.50 19.48
CA ALA A 89 1.23 22.96 19.41
C ALA A 89 0.00 23.65 20.03
N SER A 90 -1.18 23.05 19.91
CA SER A 90 -2.40 23.57 20.54
C SER A 90 -2.36 23.46 22.06
N ILE A 91 -1.84 22.35 22.61
CA ILE A 91 -1.68 22.13 24.05
C ILE A 91 -0.66 23.10 24.63
N HIS A 92 0.52 23.23 24.01
CA HIS A 92 1.55 24.18 24.44
C HIS A 92 1.04 25.63 24.52
N ARG A 93 0.21 26.06 23.56
CA ARG A 93 -0.41 27.40 23.62
C ARG A 93 -1.35 27.54 24.83
N VAL A 94 -2.15 26.53 25.13
CA VAL A 94 -3.07 26.57 26.29
C VAL A 94 -2.26 26.72 27.58
N ASP A 95 -1.18 25.97 27.72
CA ASP A 95 -0.32 25.99 28.91
C ASP A 95 0.44 27.32 29.08
N ASP A 96 0.95 27.90 27.98
CA ASP A 96 1.74 29.14 28.04
C ASP A 96 0.88 30.42 28.15
N THR A 97 -0.35 30.42 27.62
CA THR A 97 -1.16 31.66 27.52
C THR A 97 -2.56 31.58 28.15
N ASN A 98 -2.92 30.48 28.84
CA ASN A 98 -4.27 30.23 29.38
C ASN A 98 -5.39 30.46 28.33
N SER A 99 -5.04 30.40 27.04
CA SER A 99 -5.93 30.71 25.94
C SER A 99 -6.70 29.46 25.54
N PRO A 100 -7.99 29.55 25.17
CA PRO A 100 -8.78 28.38 24.82
C PRO A 100 -8.19 27.63 23.61
N PRO A 101 -8.39 26.31 23.50
CA PRO A 101 -7.88 25.51 22.39
C PRO A 101 -8.33 26.08 21.04
N LEU A 102 -7.48 26.03 20.03
CA LEU A 102 -7.88 26.34 18.65
C LEU A 102 -8.91 25.30 18.22
N ALA A 103 -10.18 25.70 18.14
CA ALA A 103 -11.21 24.87 17.52
C ALA A 103 -10.79 24.57 16.07
N PRO A 104 -11.02 23.34 15.57
CA PRO A 104 -10.82 23.06 14.17
C PRO A 104 -11.64 24.06 13.37
N SER A 105 -11.00 24.79 12.46
CA SER A 105 -11.66 25.79 11.63
C SER A 105 -12.82 25.11 10.91
N SER A 106 -14.05 25.53 11.19
CA SER A 106 -15.21 25.13 10.40
C SER A 106 -14.99 25.70 8.99
N GLY A 107 -14.47 24.86 8.09
CA GLY A 107 -14.37 25.17 6.67
C GLY A 107 -15.78 25.46 6.14
N ARG A 108 -15.94 26.68 5.60
CA ARG A 108 -17.04 27.04 4.71
C ARG A 108 -16.65 26.67 3.29
#